data_AF-A0A2D0JWK6-F1
#
_entry.id   AF-A0A2D0JWK6-F1
#
_cell.length_a   1.000
_cell.length_b   1.000
_cell.length_c   1.000
_cell.angle_alpha   90.00
_cell.angle_beta   90.00
_cell.angle_gamma   90.00
#
_symmetry.space_group_name_H-M   'P 1'
#
loop_
_entity.id
_entity.type
_entity.pdbx_description
1 polymer ?
#
loop_
_entity_poly.entity_id
_entity_poly.type
_entity_poly.pdbx_seq_one_letter_code
_entity_poly.pdbx_strand_id
1 'polypeptide(L)' 'MKELNQVELEQVAGAGFWGDLLKGVVHAAEVIIDSAAESLHKSGIISDEVCTGIEKLAHSGAVAAGNEIDKLGI' A
#
# COMPACT_ATOMS: atom_id res chain seq x y z
N MET A 1 -35.98 16.44 1.32
CA MET A 1 -34.80 15.85 1.98
C MET A 1 -34.83 14.32 1.90
N LYS A 2 -34.75 13.73 0.69
CA LYS A 2 -34.63 12.26 0.54
C LYS A 2 -33.56 11.82 -0.46
N GLU A 3 -33.07 12.72 -1.32
CA GLU A 3 -32.07 12.40 -2.35
C GLU A 3 -30.61 12.62 -1.89
N LEU A 4 -30.37 13.47 -0.89
CA LEU A 4 -29.02 13.70 -0.33
C LEU A 4 -28.40 12.41 0.27
N ASN A 5 -29.22 11.59 0.92
CA ASN A 5 -28.74 10.42 1.66
C ASN A 5 -28.21 9.29 0.76
N GLN A 6 -28.72 9.18 -0.48
CA GLN A 6 -28.35 8.10 -1.39
C GLN A 6 -27.08 8.44 -2.18
N VAL A 7 -26.93 9.70 -2.58
CA VAL A 7 -25.72 10.21 -3.24
C VAL A 7 -24.54 10.24 -2.28
N GLU A 8 -24.74 10.60 -1.01
CA GLU A 8 -23.69 10.54 0.02
C GLU A 8 -23.26 9.10 0.30
N LEU A 9 -24.20 8.14 0.34
CA LEU A 9 -23.88 6.72 0.49
C LEU A 9 -23.09 6.15 -0.70
N GLU A 10 -23.44 6.53 -1.93
CA GLU A 10 -22.70 6.13 -3.13
C GLU A 10 -21.31 6.75 -3.19
N GLN A 11 -21.15 8.01 -2.75
CA GLN A 11 -19.84 8.65 -2.67
C GLN A 11 -18.95 8.02 -1.60
N VAL A 12 -19.49 7.69 -0.42
CA VAL A 12 -18.75 7.00 0.65
C VAL A 12 -18.38 5.57 0.24
N ALA A 13 -19.30 4.84 -0.43
CA ALA A 13 -19.01 3.51 -0.94
C ALA A 13 -17.97 3.52 -2.08
N GLY A 14 -18.03 4.54 -2.95
CA GLY A 14 -17.05 4.74 -4.01
C GLY A 14 -15.68 5.14 -3.47
N ALA A 15 -15.65 6.00 -2.45
CA ALA A 15 -14.42 6.39 -1.76
C ALA A 15 -13.75 5.14 -1.15
N GLY A 16 -14.48 4.37 -0.34
CA GLY A 16 -14.01 3.13 0.28
C GLY A 16 -13.44 2.10 -0.71
N PHE A 17 -14.06 1.98 -1.89
CA PHE A 17 -13.54 1.12 -2.96
C PHE A 17 -12.17 1.59 -3.47
N TRP A 18 -11.98 2.90 -3.68
CA TRP A 18 -10.69 3.44 -4.12
C TRP A 18 -9.63 3.37 -3.03
N GLY A 19 -10.00 3.55 -1.76
CA GLY A 19 -9.13 3.33 -0.62
C GLY A 19 -8.59 1.90 -0.57
N ASP A 20 -9.49 0.92 -0.65
CA ASP A 20 -9.13 -0.49 -0.65
C ASP A 20 -8.29 -0.88 -1.88
N LEU A 21 -8.62 -0.34 -3.05
CA LEU A 21 -7.82 -0.56 -4.26
C LEU A 21 -6.40 -0.02 -4.10
N LEU A 22 -6.25 1.21 -3.59
CA LEU A 22 -4.95 1.83 -3.38
C LEU A 22 -4.13 1.06 -2.34
N LYS A 23 -4.75 0.60 -1.25
CA LYS A 23 -4.09 -0.29 -0.27
C LYS A 23 -3.63 -1.59 -0.91
N GLY A 24 -4.44 -2.18 -1.80
CA GLY A 24 -4.06 -3.34 -2.58
C GLY A 24 -2.84 -3.10 -3.48
N VAL A 25 -2.79 -1.94 -4.14
CA VAL A 25 -1.63 -1.53 -4.98
C VAL A 25 -0.37 -1.33 -4.14
N VAL A 26 -0.51 -0.67 -2.98
CA VAL A 26 0.61 -0.47 -2.04
C VAL A 26 1.17 -1.80 -1.56
N HIS A 27 0.29 -2.74 -1.19
CA HIS A 27 0.71 -4.08 -0.76
C HIS A 27 1.37 -4.87 -1.89
N ALA A 28 0.85 -4.78 -3.12
CA ALA A 28 1.49 -5.41 -4.27
C ALA A 28 2.91 -4.84 -4.51
N ALA A 29 3.10 -3.54 -4.35
CA ALA A 29 4.41 -2.91 -4.47
C ALA A 29 5.39 -3.40 -3.40
N GLU A 30 4.94 -3.52 -2.15
CA GLU A 30 5.72 -4.09 -1.03
C GLU A 30 6.22 -5.49 -1.38
N VAL A 31 5.32 -6.38 -1.81
CA VAL A 31 5.65 -7.77 -2.19
C VAL A 31 6.65 -7.83 -3.35
N ILE A 32 6.51 -6.95 -4.35
CA ILE A 32 7.46 -6.89 -5.48
C ILE A 32 8.85 -6.43 -5.02
N ILE A 33 8.90 -5.43 -4.14
CA ILE A 33 10.17 -4.92 -3.60
C ILE A 33 10.86 -5.99 -2.76
N ASP A 34 10.13 -6.69 -1.90
CA ASP A 34 10.68 -7.78 -1.09
C ASP A 34 11.20 -8.92 -1.96
N SER A 35 10.43 -9.33 -2.98
CA SER A 35 10.86 -10.37 -3.92
C SER A 35 12.11 -9.97 -4.73
N ALA A 36 12.20 -8.70 -5.12
CA ALA A 36 13.38 -8.16 -5.79
C ALA A 36 14.59 -8.12 -4.85
N ALA A 37 14.41 -7.70 -3.59
CA ALA A 37 15.46 -7.68 -2.58
C ALA A 37 15.99 -9.10 -2.31
N GLU A 38 15.11 -10.08 -2.10
CA GLU A 38 15.50 -11.48 -1.95
C GLU A 38 16.27 -12.00 -3.16
N SER A 39 15.83 -11.66 -4.37
CA SER A 39 16.46 -12.13 -5.61
C SER A 39 17.87 -11.54 -5.78
N LEU A 40 18.04 -10.25 -5.45
CA LEU A 40 19.34 -9.59 -5.44
C LEU A 40 20.27 -10.18 -4.37
N HIS A 41 19.71 -10.49 -3.19
CA HIS A 41 20.45 -11.13 -2.11
C HIS A 41 20.93 -12.54 -2.49
N LYS A 42 20.02 -13.38 -3.01
CA LYS A 42 20.34 -14.73 -3.52
C LYS A 42 21.37 -14.73 -4.65
N SER A 43 21.40 -13.65 -5.44
CA SER A 43 22.40 -13.45 -6.51
C SER A 43 23.74 -12.93 -6.01
N GLY A 44 23.88 -12.64 -4.70
CA GLY A 44 25.10 -12.10 -4.09
C GLY A 44 25.38 -10.64 -4.46
N ILE A 45 24.39 -9.90 -4.98
CA ILE A 45 24.54 -8.49 -5.40
C ILE A 45 24.49 -7.56 -4.18
N ILE A 46 23.64 -7.88 -3.20
CA ILE A 46 23.47 -7.11 -1.96
C ILE A 46 23.74 -8.00 -0.74
N SER A 47 24.12 -7.40 0.38
CA SER A 47 24.31 -8.09 1.66
C SER A 47 22.97 -8.34 2.39
N ASP A 48 22.96 -9.27 3.35
CA ASP A 48 21.83 -9.53 4.26
C ASP A 48 21.31 -8.24 4.93
N GLU A 49 22.23 -7.38 5.36
CA GLU A 49 21.92 -6.10 6.01
C GLU A 49 21.15 -5.16 5.08
N VAL A 50 21.56 -5.11 3.80
CA VAL A 50 20.89 -4.31 2.77
C VAL A 50 19.53 -4.91 2.41
N CYS A 51 19.43 -6.24 2.28
CA CYS A 51 18.16 -6.93 2.06
C CYS A 51 17.14 -6.61 3.16
N THR A 52 17.56 -6.81 4.42
CA THR A 52 16.74 -6.51 5.60
C THR A 52 16.37 -5.02 5.68
N GLY A 53 17.27 -4.13 5.28
CA GLY A 53 17.02 -2.70 5.21
C GLY A 53 15.95 -2.34 4.18
N ILE A 54 15.99 -2.97 3.00
CA ILE A 54 15.01 -2.77 1.94
C ILE A 54 13.63 -3.28 2.38
N GLU A 55 13.54 -4.48 2.95
CA GLU A 55 12.27 -5.03 3.47
C GLU A 55 11.64 -4.11 4.52
N LYS A 56 12.44 -3.62 5.48
CA LYS A 56 11.96 -2.66 6.50
C LYS A 56 11.50 -1.34 5.90
N LEU A 57 12.20 -0.84 4.88
CA LEU A 57 11.82 0.39 4.18
C LEU A 57 10.55 0.21 3.37
N ALA A 58 10.42 -0.92 2.66
CA ALA A 58 9.23 -1.27 1.89
C ALA A 58 8.01 -1.35 2.81
N HIS A 59 8.14 -2.08 3.93
CA HIS A 59 7.09 -2.20 4.93
C HIS A 59 6.71 -0.85 5.55
N SER A 60 7.71 -0.06 5.97
CA SER A 60 7.46 1.27 6.56
C SER A 60 6.80 2.22 5.56
N GLY A 61 7.20 2.14 4.28
CA GLY A 61 6.59 2.91 3.19
C GLY A 61 5.15 2.48 2.93
N ALA A 62 4.86 1.18 2.95
CA ALA A 62 3.52 0.64 2.79
C ALA A 62 2.59 1.08 3.94
N VAL A 63 3.08 1.04 5.19
CA VAL A 63 2.34 1.54 6.35
C VAL A 63 2.09 3.05 6.24
N ALA A 64 3.09 3.83 5.85
CA ALA A 64 2.94 5.27 5.68
C ALA A 64 1.92 5.62 4.58
N ALA A 65 1.97 4.91 3.44
CA ALA A 65 1.03 5.08 2.34
C ALA A 65 -0.40 4.66 2.75
N GLY A 66 -0.55 3.54 3.46
CA GLY A 66 -1.84 3.10 4.02
C GLY A 66 -2.47 4.14 4.94
N ASN A 67 -1.69 4.69 5.86
CA ASN A 67 -2.14 5.75 6.77
C ASN A 67 -2.54 7.03 6.01
N GLU A 68 -1.87 7.35 4.90
CA GLU A 68 -2.22 8.52 4.10
C GLU A 68 -3.50 8.29 3.28
N ILE A 69 -3.71 7.08 2.75
CA ILE A 69 -4.97 6.68 2.11
C ILE A 69 -6.13 6.83 3.11
N ASP A 70 -5.96 6.31 4.33
CA ASP A 70 -6.97 6.43 5.39
C ASP A 70 -7.31 7.89 5.75
N LYS A 71 -6.31 8.78 5.75
CA LYS A 71 -6.52 10.22 6.01
C LYS A 71 -7.28 10.93 4.89
N LEU A 72 -7.11 10.48 3.65
CA LEU A 72 -7.76 11.08 2.49
C LEU A 72 -9.26 10.75 2.41
N GLY A 73 -9.75 9.82 3.25
CA GLY A 73 -11.17 9.48 3.32
C GLY A 73 -11.69 8.78 2.06
N ILE A 74 -10.77 8.23 1.27
CA ILE A 74 -10.98 7.23 0.22
C ILE A 74 -10.71 5.86 0.84
#